data_AF-A0A0S8DLR1-F1
#
_entry.id   AF-A0A0S8DLR1-F1
#
_cell.length_a   1.000
_cell.length_b   1.000
_cell.length_c   1.000
_cell.angle_alpha   90.00
_cell.angle_beta   90.00
_cell.angle_gamma   90.00
#
_symmetry.space_group_name_H-M   'P 1'
#
loop_
_entity.id
_entity.type
_entity.pdbx_description
1 polymer ?
#
loop_
_entity_poly.entity_id
_entity_poly.type
_entity_poly.pdbx_seq_one_letter_code
_entity_poly.pdbx_strand_id
1 'polypeptide(L)'
;MKEEIKVPSVGESITTGVIVAWLKQNGDFVQDGDILFELETDKAVLEIPSTGSGTLAIVVEAASEVSIGQTVALLDAGDAAAQPAAAPQHEAAAAEDQKGNSQVLSPAVRRIIAEHNLEPDAITGTGKGGR
;
A
#
# COMPACT_ATOMS: atom_id res chain seq x y z
N MET A 1 -4.89 2.98 26.14
CA MET A 1 -6.24 2.57 26.62
C MET A 1 -6.86 1.90 25.43
N LYS A 2 -7.32 0.65 25.56
CA LYS A 2 -7.77 -0.14 24.42
C LYS A 2 -9.26 0.08 24.20
N GLU A 3 -9.63 0.56 23.03
CA GLU A 3 -11.00 0.72 22.59
C GLU A 3 -11.40 -0.48 21.73
N GLU A 4 -12.61 -1.01 21.94
CA GLU A 4 -13.12 -2.15 21.17
C GLU A 4 -13.86 -1.66 19.95
N ILE A 5 -13.36 -2.01 18.76
CA ILE A 5 -14.05 -1.73 17.50
C ILE A 5 -15.07 -2.83 17.27
N LYS A 6 -16.35 -2.45 17.37
CA LYS A 6 -17.49 -3.34 17.19
C LYS A 6 -18.17 -3.08 15.85
N VAL A 7 -18.78 -4.12 15.30
CA VAL A 7 -19.60 -3.98 14.09
C VAL A 7 -20.78 -3.05 14.40
N PRO A 8 -20.92 -1.91 13.71
CA PRO A 8 -22.03 -0.98 13.95
C PRO A 8 -23.34 -1.55 13.43
N SER A 9 -24.45 -1.10 14.03
CA SER A 9 -25.79 -1.50 13.56
C SER A 9 -26.09 -0.86 12.22
N VAL A 10 -26.08 -1.66 11.16
CA VAL A 10 -26.34 -1.25 9.78
C VAL A 10 -27.81 -1.48 9.42
N GLY A 11 -28.71 -0.71 10.04
CA GLY A 11 -30.17 -0.76 9.80
C GLY A 11 -30.94 -1.73 10.70
N GLU A 12 -32.25 -1.49 10.86
CA GLU A 12 -33.11 -2.21 11.83
C GLU A 12 -33.29 -3.71 11.55
N SER A 13 -32.99 -4.18 10.33
CA SER A 13 -33.21 -5.58 9.92
C SER A 13 -31.93 -6.35 9.61
N ILE A 14 -30.74 -5.77 9.77
CA ILE A 14 -29.46 -6.45 9.49
C ILE A 14 -28.86 -6.95 10.80
N THR A 15 -28.58 -8.25 10.87
CA THR A 15 -28.07 -8.93 12.07
C THR A 15 -26.65 -9.47 11.91
N THR A 16 -26.20 -9.69 10.67
CA THR A 16 -24.84 -10.14 10.33
C THR A 16 -24.30 -9.39 9.12
N GLY A 17 -22.97 -9.40 8.98
CA GLY A 17 -22.25 -8.86 7.84
C GLY A 17 -20.91 -9.58 7.65
N VAL A 18 -20.25 -9.35 6.52
CA VAL A 18 -18.96 -9.95 6.17
C VAL A 18 -17.94 -8.84 5.98
N ILE A 19 -16.76 -8.99 6.57
CA ILE A 19 -15.65 -8.06 6.31
C ILE A 19 -15.09 -8.39 4.92
N VAL A 20 -15.21 -7.50 3.95
CA VAL A 20 -14.71 -7.74 2.58
C VAL A 20 -13.20 -7.59 2.54
N ALA A 21 -12.72 -6.45 3.03
CA ALA A 21 -11.33 -6.08 2.99
C ALA A 21 -10.98 -5.15 4.15
N TRP A 22 -9.77 -5.32 4.69
CA TRP A 22 -9.16 -4.37 5.61
C TRP A 22 -8.34 -3.36 4.81
N LEU A 23 -8.61 -2.07 5.00
CA LEU A 23 -7.81 -0.99 4.42
C LEU A 23 -6.57 -0.68 5.28
N LYS A 24 -6.64 -1.04 6.55
CA LYS A 24 -5.57 -0.87 7.55
C LYS A 24 -5.10 -2.23 8.05
N GLN A 25 -3.80 -2.36 8.31
CA GLN A 25 -3.20 -3.62 8.74
C GLN A 25 -3.13 -3.73 10.26
N ASN A 26 -2.94 -4.95 10.76
CA ASN A 26 -2.67 -5.18 12.18
C ASN A 26 -1.31 -4.56 12.55
N GLY A 27 -1.30 -3.71 13.58
CA GLY A 27 -0.17 -2.90 13.99
C GLY A 27 -0.09 -1.54 13.30
N ASP A 28 -0.98 -1.23 12.35
CA ASP A 28 -0.95 0.06 11.66
C ASP A 28 -1.56 1.19 12.51
N PHE A 29 -1.03 2.39 12.34
CA PHE A 29 -1.54 3.58 13.02
C PHE A 29 -2.73 4.16 12.24
N VAL A 30 -3.87 4.30 12.92
CA VAL A 30 -5.10 4.85 12.38
C VAL A 30 -5.49 6.10 13.15
N GLN A 31 -6.09 7.07 12.46
CA GLN A 31 -6.59 8.30 13.06
C GLN A 31 -8.11 8.28 13.15
N ASP A 32 -8.67 9.15 14.01
CA ASP A 32 -10.10 9.41 14.02
C ASP A 32 -10.60 9.76 12.61
N GLY A 33 -11.64 9.05 12.16
CA GLY A 33 -12.20 9.19 10.81
C GLY A 33 -11.49 8.40 9.70
N ASP A 34 -10.35 7.74 9.96
CA ASP A 34 -9.73 6.86 8.96
C ASP A 34 -10.60 5.64 8.69
N ILE A 35 -10.74 5.25 7.42
CA ILE A 35 -11.47 4.03 7.03
C ILE A 35 -10.65 2.80 7.41
N LEU A 36 -11.25 1.89 8.18
CA LEU A 36 -10.57 0.70 8.69
C LEU A 36 -10.79 -0.51 7.80
N PHE A 37 -12.05 -0.79 7.48
CA PHE A 37 -12.47 -1.95 6.69
C PHE A 37 -13.82 -1.70 6.03
N GLU A 38 -14.11 -2.52 5.01
CA GLU A 38 -15.38 -2.57 4.31
C GLU A 38 -16.24 -3.71 4.86
N LEU A 39 -17.45 -3.36 5.31
CA LEU A 39 -18.45 -4.29 5.77
C LEU A 39 -19.50 -4.49 4.68
N GLU A 40 -19.58 -5.68 4.12
CA GLU A 40 -20.64 -6.07 3.20
C GLU A 40 -21.79 -6.72 3.95
N THR A 41 -23.00 -6.30 3.57
CA THR A 41 -24.25 -6.86 4.02
C THR A 41 -25.08 -7.26 2.79
N ASP A 42 -26.17 -8.00 2.99
CA ASP A 42 -27.10 -8.38 1.90
C ASP A 42 -27.64 -7.17 1.09
N LYS A 43 -27.59 -5.95 1.66
CA LYS A 43 -28.16 -4.76 1.03
C LYS A 43 -27.13 -3.75 0.55
N ALA A 44 -25.97 -3.66 1.18
CA ALA A 44 -24.97 -2.65 0.86
C ALA A 44 -23.59 -3.01 1.41
N VAL A 45 -22.56 -2.45 0.78
CA VAL A 45 -21.19 -2.37 1.31
C VAL A 45 -21.04 -1.02 2.00
N LEU A 46 -20.58 -1.02 3.24
CA LEU A 46 -20.36 0.19 4.04
C LEU A 46 -18.92 0.22 4.53
N GLU A 47 -18.32 1.39 4.46
CA GLU A 47 -16.99 1.66 5.01
C GLU A 47 -17.10 2.02 6.49
N ILE A 48 -16.34 1.34 7.35
CA ILE A 48 -16.35 1.59 8.79
C ILE A 48 -15.17 2.50 9.15
N PRO A 49 -15.43 3.77 9.54
CA PRO A 49 -14.37 4.66 10.01
C PRO A 49 -13.97 4.36 11.46
N SER A 50 -12.76 4.75 11.80
CA SER A 50 -12.26 4.72 13.18
C SER A 50 -12.94 5.79 14.03
N THR A 51 -13.29 5.45 15.28
CA THR A 51 -13.85 6.36 16.31
C THR A 51 -12.78 7.08 17.13
N GLY A 52 -11.50 6.81 16.86
CA GLY A 52 -10.39 7.42 17.55
C GLY A 52 -9.06 7.16 16.86
N SER A 53 -7.98 7.63 17.48
CA SER A 53 -6.61 7.47 16.97
C SER A 53 -5.82 6.48 17.81
N GLY A 54 -5.04 5.61 17.17
CA GLY A 54 -4.20 4.63 17.85
C GLY A 54 -3.70 3.53 16.92
N THR A 55 -3.13 2.50 17.52
CA THR A 55 -2.64 1.32 16.79
C THR A 55 -3.75 0.28 16.67
N LEU A 56 -4.05 -0.13 15.44
CA LEU A 56 -5.09 -1.12 15.12
C LEU A 56 -4.59 -2.53 15.41
N ALA A 57 -5.34 -3.32 16.16
CA ALA A 57 -5.09 -4.75 16.39
C ALA A 57 -6.30 -5.57 15.91
N ILE A 58 -6.15 -6.22 14.77
CA ILE A 58 -7.21 -7.00 14.13
C ILE A 58 -7.41 -8.32 14.89
N VAL A 59 -8.66 -8.61 15.27
CA VAL A 59 -9.08 -9.86 15.92
C VAL A 59 -9.79 -10.79 14.94
N VAL A 60 -10.50 -10.22 13.96
CA VAL A 60 -11.23 -10.93 12.91
C VAL A 60 -10.68 -10.55 11.55
N GLU A 61 -10.26 -11.54 10.77
CA GLU A 61 -9.68 -11.33 9.45
C GLU A 61 -10.73 -10.93 8.39
N ALA A 62 -10.26 -10.47 7.23
CA ALA A 62 -11.13 -10.29 6.06
C ALA A 62 -11.76 -11.62 5.63
N ALA A 63 -12.82 -11.52 4.84
CA ALA A 63 -13.69 -12.62 4.41
C ALA A 63 -14.35 -13.43 5.55
N SER A 64 -14.41 -12.86 6.75
CA SER A 64 -15.05 -13.49 7.92
C SER A 64 -16.44 -12.90 8.17
N GLU A 65 -17.40 -13.77 8.52
CA GLU A 65 -18.74 -13.36 8.95
C GLU A 65 -18.73 -12.90 10.41
N VAL A 66 -19.38 -11.76 10.66
CA VAL A 66 -19.44 -11.09 11.95
C VAL A 66 -20.87 -10.68 12.28
N SER A 67 -21.24 -10.75 13.55
CA SER A 67 -22.56 -10.30 14.03
C SER A 67 -22.53 -8.83 14.45
N ILE A 68 -23.67 -8.14 14.37
CA ILE A 68 -23.78 -6.76 14.88
C ILE A 68 -23.39 -6.72 16.37
N GLY A 69 -22.53 -5.77 16.74
CA GLY A 69 -22.00 -5.62 18.10
C GLY A 69 -20.83 -6.56 18.45
N GLN A 70 -20.45 -7.48 17.56
CA GLN A 70 -19.24 -8.30 17.73
C GLN A 70 -17.99 -7.43 17.65
N THR A 71 -17.01 -7.70 18.50
CA THR A 71 -15.70 -7.02 18.45
C THR A 71 -14.87 -7.63 17.34
N VAL A 72 -14.40 -6.79 16.41
CA VAL A 72 -13.62 -7.20 15.22
C VAL A 72 -12.17 -6.76 15.29
N ALA A 73 -11.91 -5.65 15.99
CA ALA A 73 -10.57 -5.15 16.24
C ALA A 73 -10.50 -4.40 17.58
N LEU A 74 -9.28 -4.16 18.04
CA LEU A 74 -8.97 -3.33 19.20
C LEU A 74 -8.12 -2.15 18.73
N LEU A 75 -8.40 -0.96 19.23
CA LEU A 75 -7.62 0.24 18.97
C LEU A 75 -6.87 0.63 20.23
N ASP A 76 -5.54 0.63 20.20
CA ASP A 76 -4.73 1.08 21.34
C ASP A 76 -4.31 2.55 21.17
N ALA A 77 -4.99 3.45 21.88
CA ALA A 77 -4.62 4.87 21.92
C ALA A 77 -3.34 5.15 22.73
N GLY A 78 -2.74 4.13 23.34
CA GLY A 78 -1.54 4.26 24.17
C GLY A 78 -0.23 4.41 23.41
N ASP A 79 -0.22 4.13 22.10
CA ASP A 79 1.01 4.07 21.30
C ASP A 79 0.99 5.16 20.20
N ALA A 80 0.95 6.43 20.63
CA ALA A 80 1.30 7.56 19.76
C ALA A 80 2.85 7.69 19.61
N ALA A 81 3.58 6.58 19.70
CA ALA A 81 5.03 6.53 19.58
C ALA A 81 5.41 6.20 18.14
N ALA A 82 5.36 7.22 17.28
CA ALA A 82 6.12 7.35 16.05
C ALA A 82 6.21 6.09 15.16
N GLN A 83 5.22 5.92 14.28
CA GLN A 83 5.44 5.18 13.04
C GLN A 83 5.24 6.13 11.86
N PRO A 84 6.28 6.36 11.03
CA PRO A 84 6.15 7.26 9.88
C PRO A 84 5.15 6.65 8.90
N ALA A 85 4.22 7.49 8.45
CA ALA A 85 3.21 7.18 7.45
C ALA A 85 3.77 6.32 6.31
N ALA A 86 3.37 5.04 6.28
CA ALA A 86 3.44 4.25 5.07
C ALA A 86 2.36 4.79 4.12
N ALA A 87 2.71 5.85 3.39
CA ALA A 87 2.08 6.15 2.12
C ALA A 87 2.11 4.86 1.28
N PRO A 88 1.06 4.51 0.53
CA PRO A 88 1.16 3.45 -0.46
C PRO A 88 2.19 3.90 -1.51
N GLN A 89 3.44 3.51 -1.30
CA GLN A 89 4.45 3.47 -2.33
C GLN A 89 4.02 2.36 -3.27
N HIS A 90 3.20 2.75 -4.24
CA HIS A 90 3.19 2.09 -5.52
C HIS A 90 4.63 2.06 -6.00
N GLU A 91 5.11 0.83 -6.18
CA GLU A 91 6.39 0.47 -6.74
C GLU A 91 6.61 1.22 -8.08
N ALA A 92 7.47 2.23 -8.02
CA ALA A 92 8.22 2.71 -9.17
C ALA A 92 9.66 2.96 -8.69
N ALA A 93 10.37 1.84 -8.56
CA ALA A 93 11.80 1.65 -8.76
C ALA A 93 12.78 2.77 -8.31
N ALA A 94 13.53 2.41 -7.25
CA ALA A 94 14.97 2.54 -7.12
C ALA A 94 15.62 3.91 -7.41
N ALA A 95 16.06 4.53 -6.31
CA ALA A 95 17.07 5.57 -6.31
C ALA A 95 18.47 5.01 -6.66
N GLU A 96 19.14 5.75 -7.55
CA GLU A 96 20.55 6.17 -7.54
C GLU A 96 21.65 5.10 -7.38
N ASP A 97 22.61 5.05 -8.32
CA ASP A 97 23.81 5.90 -8.25
C ASP A 97 24.84 5.54 -9.36
N GLN A 98 25.60 6.56 -9.75
CA GLN A 98 26.98 6.56 -10.27
C GLN A 98 27.26 6.75 -11.77
N LYS A 99 27.94 7.88 -11.96
CA LYS A 99 29.06 8.12 -12.88
C LYS A 99 28.73 8.28 -14.36
N GLY A 100 28.79 9.55 -14.75
CA GLY A 100 29.95 9.97 -15.52
C GLY A 100 29.76 10.07 -17.02
N ASN A 101 30.04 11.27 -17.51
CA ASN A 101 30.61 11.52 -18.82
C ASN A 101 29.73 11.23 -20.04
N SER A 102 29.11 12.31 -20.52
CA SER A 102 29.05 12.68 -21.94
C SER A 102 29.50 11.63 -22.96
N GLN A 103 28.54 10.95 -23.60
CA GLN A 103 28.62 10.74 -25.04
C GLN A 103 27.21 10.55 -25.60
N VAL A 104 26.75 11.56 -26.33
CA VAL A 104 25.55 11.53 -27.16
C VAL A 104 25.70 10.39 -28.18
N LEU A 105 25.01 9.27 -27.96
CA LEU A 105 24.90 8.17 -28.93
C LEU A 105 23.68 8.38 -29.81
N SER A 106 23.91 8.54 -31.11
CA SER A 106 22.89 8.77 -32.14
C SER A 106 21.91 7.59 -32.23
N PRO A 107 20.62 7.81 -32.55
CA PRO A 107 19.59 6.77 -32.60
C PRO A 107 19.92 5.57 -33.50
N ALA A 108 20.71 5.78 -34.56
CA ALA A 108 21.17 4.71 -35.46
C ALA A 108 22.14 3.73 -34.78
N VAL A 109 23.01 4.22 -33.89
CA VAL A 109 24.00 3.38 -33.18
C VAL A 109 23.31 2.50 -32.15
N ARG A 110 22.25 3.00 -31.50
CA ARG A 110 21.42 2.23 -30.56
C ARG A 110 20.72 1.04 -31.21
N ARG A 111 20.32 1.19 -32.48
CA ARG A 111 19.62 0.12 -33.21
C ARG A 111 20.53 -1.06 -33.54
N ILE A 112 21.78 -0.78 -33.90
CA ILE A 112 22.78 -1.81 -34.29
C ILE A 112 23.27 -2.60 -33.06
N ILE A 113 23.42 -1.94 -31.91
CA ILE A 113 23.81 -2.59 -30.65
C ILE A 113 22.76 -3.62 -30.21
N ALA A 114 21.47 -3.28 -30.33
CA ALA A 114 20.36 -4.16 -29.95
C ALA A 114 20.20 -5.37 -30.90
N GLU A 115 20.44 -5.19 -32.20
CA GLU A 115 20.29 -6.28 -33.18
C GLU A 115 21.43 -7.31 -33.15
N HIS A 116 22.64 -6.89 -32.73
CA HIS A 116 23.82 -7.77 -32.73
C HIS A 116 24.35 -8.15 -31.33
N ASN A 117 23.64 -7.75 -30.27
CA ASN A 117 23.97 -8.06 -28.87
C ASN A 117 25.45 -7.73 -28.53
N LEU A 118 25.92 -6.59 -29.03
CA LEU A 118 27.31 -6.16 -28.92
C LEU A 118 27.50 -5.28 -27.67
N GLU A 119 28.53 -5.56 -26.87
CA GLU A 119 28.86 -4.75 -25.70
C GLU A 119 29.51 -3.42 -26.11
N PRO A 120 28.98 -2.27 -25.66
CA PRO A 120 29.46 -0.94 -26.06
C PRO A 120 30.86 -0.60 -25.53
N ASP A 121 31.35 -1.28 -24.49
CA ASP A 121 32.68 -1.07 -23.91
C ASP A 121 33.82 -1.66 -24.76
N ALA A 122 33.53 -2.64 -25.64
CA ALA A 122 34.54 -3.24 -26.51
C ALA A 122 34.72 -2.52 -27.85
N ILE A 123 33.88 -1.53 -28.16
CA ILE A 123 33.88 -0.83 -29.44
C ILE A 123 34.55 0.53 -29.27
N THR A 124 35.87 0.56 -29.47
CA THR A 124 36.61 1.82 -29.62
C THR A 124 36.33 2.39 -31.01
N GLY A 125 35.61 3.51 -31.08
CA GLY A 125 35.42 4.26 -32.32
C GLY A 125 36.75 4.82 -32.82
N THR A 126 37.32 4.24 -33.88
CA THR A 126 38.58 4.69 -34.50
C THR A 126 38.41 5.89 -35.44
N GLY A 127 37.23 6.51 -35.47
CA GLY A 127 36.98 7.75 -36.23
C GLY A 127 37.72 8.94 -35.64
N LYS A 128 38.09 9.93 -36.49
CA LYS A 128 38.78 11.17 -36.07
C LYS A 128 37.89 11.97 -35.11
N GLY A 129 38.02 11.68 -33.81
CA GLY A 129 37.21 12.24 -32.72
C GLY A 129 36.47 11.23 -31.84
N GLY A 130 36.71 9.92 -31.98
CA GLY A 130 36.13 8.89 -31.09
C GLY A 130 34.64 8.65 -31.31
N ARG A 131 34.17 8.77 -32.55
CA ARG A 131 32.80 8.47 -32.99
C ARG A 131 32.80 7.43 -34.09
#